data_AF-A0A954GB32-F1
#
_entry.id   AF-A0A954GB32-F1
#
_cell.length_a   1.000
_cell.length_b   1.000
_cell.length_c   1.000
_cell.angle_alpha   90.00
_cell.angle_beta   90.00
_cell.angle_gamma   90.00
#
_symmetry.space_group_name_H-M   'P 1'
#
loop_
_entity.id
_entity.type
_entity.pdbx_description
1 polymer ?
#
loop_
_entity_poly.entity_id
_entity_poly.type
_entity_poly.pdbx_seq_one_letter_code
_entity_poly.pdbx_strand_id
1 'polypeptide(L)'
;RLMQHLEVLKTSRQPVMAAFATAKLAQIYLGANRISQAAALMDELDARWPDVVCLDGKTALQLTAEWRAEARFQKQQPVGSEWPAYAAQVYQGEQSKGQNTSLPVEIIGLSNPLFENYRLEVGPAKELLLAYDGQGQQQWAFSLLQAEIEVPHQPYFSARVYRHYLMVNFGAQFFVLDTLNRDADNQPTLLWKQRLIAGPPSLRDYISIERTGVAPVLREYVSRNADRELLGRIGTINQEYLCYQLGTELIAAELLTGNILWKRQGVVTSSRHFGDAEHVIVMTSAERSEPRYVVLSGQSGEVVNAFKLEQSESPVFAFERYLLTITKEADNAPRRLQLKDLTTNQEIWSLMLSE
;
A
#
# COMPACT_ATOMS: atom_id res chain seq x y z
N ARG A 1 -17.67 3.78 -4.61
CA ARG A 1 -18.56 4.53 -3.69
C ARG A 1 -19.29 3.64 -2.68
N LEU A 2 -20.07 2.62 -3.08
CA LEU A 2 -20.78 1.75 -2.11
C LEU A 2 -19.83 1.14 -1.04
N MET A 3 -18.74 0.50 -1.46
CA MET A 3 -17.78 -0.08 -0.51
C MET A 3 -17.15 0.94 0.45
N GLN A 4 -16.83 2.14 -0.03
CA GLN A 4 -16.31 3.22 0.82
C GLN A 4 -17.31 3.59 1.92
N HIS A 5 -18.60 3.70 1.58
CA HIS A 5 -19.64 3.96 2.58
C HIS A 5 -19.79 2.80 3.56
N LEU A 6 -19.75 1.54 3.09
CA LEU A 6 -19.83 0.38 3.97
C LEU A 6 -18.64 0.33 4.94
N GLU A 7 -17.44 0.65 4.50
CA GLU A 7 -16.25 0.69 5.37
C GLU A 7 -16.34 1.78 6.44
N VAL A 8 -16.93 2.94 6.12
CA VAL A 8 -17.21 3.98 7.12
C VAL A 8 -18.30 3.52 8.09
N LEU A 9 -19.36 2.87 7.60
CA LEU A 9 -20.43 2.36 8.46
C LEU A 9 -19.96 1.21 9.36
N LYS A 10 -18.99 0.41 8.93
CA LYS A 10 -18.37 -0.66 9.71
C LYS A 10 -17.70 -0.14 11.01
N THR A 11 -17.19 1.10 11.01
CA THR A 11 -16.60 1.72 12.21
C THR A 11 -17.62 2.44 13.10
N SER A 12 -18.91 2.39 12.74
CA SER A 12 -19.99 3.01 13.53
C SER A 12 -20.05 2.45 14.95
N ARG A 13 -20.38 3.32 15.91
CA ARG A 13 -20.66 2.92 17.30
C ARG A 13 -22.00 2.22 17.45
N GLN A 14 -22.88 2.29 16.45
CA GLN A 14 -24.17 1.59 16.47
C GLN A 14 -23.99 0.13 15.99
N PRO A 15 -24.22 -0.87 16.86
CA PRO A 15 -23.97 -2.28 16.52
C PRO A 15 -24.71 -2.74 15.27
N VAL A 16 -25.97 -2.33 15.09
CA VAL A 16 -26.79 -2.70 13.93
C VAL A 16 -26.19 -2.19 12.62
N MET A 17 -25.72 -0.93 12.59
CA MET A 17 -25.11 -0.35 11.40
C MET A 17 -23.78 -1.01 11.07
N ALA A 18 -22.93 -1.23 12.09
CA ALA A 18 -21.62 -1.85 11.91
C ALA A 18 -21.76 -3.32 11.46
N ALA A 19 -22.67 -4.08 12.07
CA ALA A 19 -22.97 -5.45 11.68
C ALA A 19 -23.55 -5.53 10.25
N PHE A 20 -24.52 -4.67 9.91
CA PHE A 20 -25.07 -4.60 8.55
C PHE A 20 -23.98 -4.31 7.51
N ALA A 21 -23.13 -3.33 7.79
CA ALA A 21 -22.08 -2.95 6.85
C ALA A 21 -21.03 -4.06 6.68
N THR A 22 -20.64 -4.72 7.77
CA THR A 22 -19.71 -5.86 7.77
C THR A 22 -20.31 -7.04 6.99
N ALA A 23 -21.59 -7.37 7.23
CA ALA A 23 -22.31 -8.41 6.49
C ALA A 23 -22.42 -8.08 5.00
N LYS A 24 -22.71 -6.82 4.65
CA LYS A 24 -22.80 -6.40 3.26
C LYS A 24 -21.45 -6.48 2.54
N LEU A 25 -20.36 -6.11 3.22
CA LEU A 25 -18.99 -6.30 2.69
C LEU A 25 -18.68 -7.78 2.48
N ALA A 26 -18.99 -8.65 3.44
CA ALA A 26 -18.81 -10.10 3.29
C ALA A 26 -19.59 -10.66 2.09
N GLN A 27 -20.85 -10.24 1.91
CA GLN A 27 -21.67 -10.62 0.76
C GLN A 27 -21.05 -10.17 -0.57
N ILE A 28 -20.49 -8.96 -0.63
CA ILE A 28 -19.79 -8.45 -1.82
C ILE A 28 -18.56 -9.32 -2.12
N TYR A 29 -17.75 -9.65 -1.12
CA TYR A 29 -16.58 -10.51 -1.30
C TYR A 29 -16.95 -11.94 -1.73
N LEU A 30 -18.03 -12.52 -1.19
CA LEU A 30 -18.56 -13.79 -1.66
C LEU A 30 -19.00 -13.72 -3.12
N GLY A 31 -19.69 -12.65 -3.51
CA GLY A 31 -20.09 -12.39 -4.90
C GLY A 31 -18.89 -12.27 -5.85
N ALA A 32 -17.77 -11.72 -5.37
CA ALA A 32 -16.52 -11.58 -6.09
C ALA A 32 -15.59 -12.82 -6.00
N ASN A 33 -16.07 -13.93 -5.42
CA ASN A 33 -15.28 -15.15 -5.18
C ASN A 33 -13.97 -14.88 -4.40
N ARG A 34 -14.04 -13.99 -3.40
CA ARG A 34 -12.95 -13.62 -2.47
C ARG A 34 -13.21 -14.27 -1.12
N ILE A 35 -13.08 -15.60 -1.09
CA ILE A 35 -13.53 -16.43 0.03
C ILE A 35 -12.76 -16.16 1.31
N SER A 36 -11.43 -16.04 1.26
CA SER A 36 -10.62 -15.75 2.45
C SER A 36 -11.01 -14.43 3.13
N GLN A 37 -11.33 -13.41 2.33
CA GLN A 37 -11.69 -12.08 2.85
C GLN A 37 -13.13 -12.04 3.35
N ALA A 38 -14.04 -12.76 2.68
CA ALA A 38 -15.37 -12.99 3.22
C ALA A 38 -15.29 -13.72 4.58
N ALA A 39 -14.45 -14.76 4.70
CA ALA A 39 -14.26 -15.52 5.93
C ALA A 39 -13.81 -14.63 7.10
N ALA A 40 -12.80 -13.78 6.88
CA ALA A 40 -12.32 -12.85 7.92
C ALA A 40 -13.44 -11.90 8.43
N LEU A 41 -14.33 -11.44 7.55
CA LEU A 41 -15.47 -10.61 7.94
C LEU A 41 -16.57 -11.42 8.64
N MET A 42 -16.76 -12.69 8.29
CA MET A 42 -17.66 -13.60 9.01
C MET A 42 -17.14 -13.88 10.43
N ASP A 43 -15.84 -14.07 10.59
CA ASP A 43 -15.22 -14.27 11.91
C ASP A 43 -15.39 -13.01 12.78
N GLU A 44 -15.26 -11.82 12.19
CA GLU A 44 -15.53 -10.55 12.88
C GLU A 44 -17.02 -10.41 13.29
N LEU A 45 -17.94 -10.79 12.41
CA LEU A 45 -19.38 -10.78 12.67
C LEU A 45 -19.75 -11.67 13.86
N ASP A 46 -19.25 -12.91 13.86
CA ASP A 46 -19.50 -13.88 14.91
C ASP A 46 -18.93 -13.44 16.26
N ALA A 47 -17.73 -12.83 16.24
CA ALA A 47 -17.06 -12.39 17.47
C ALA A 47 -17.69 -11.14 18.08
N ARG A 48 -18.12 -10.17 17.27
CA ARG A 48 -18.52 -8.84 17.76
C ARG A 48 -20.03 -8.67 17.88
N TRP A 49 -20.82 -9.32 17.01
CA TRP A 49 -22.26 -9.07 16.89
C TRP A 49 -23.11 -10.34 16.67
N PRO A 50 -22.85 -11.44 17.40
CA PRO A 50 -23.44 -12.76 17.11
C PRO A 50 -24.98 -12.74 16.96
N ASP A 51 -25.66 -12.05 17.86
CA ASP A 51 -27.13 -12.02 17.94
C ASP A 51 -27.78 -10.81 17.25
N VAL A 52 -26.98 -9.94 16.62
CA VAL A 52 -27.50 -8.72 15.98
C VAL A 52 -28.05 -9.07 14.60
N VAL A 53 -29.30 -8.69 14.34
CA VAL A 53 -29.90 -8.77 12.99
C VAL A 53 -29.15 -7.84 12.05
N CYS A 54 -28.40 -8.41 11.11
CA CYS A 54 -27.46 -7.66 10.29
C CYS A 54 -27.83 -7.61 8.80
N LEU A 55 -28.42 -8.66 8.22
CA LEU A 55 -28.79 -8.65 6.79
C LEU A 55 -29.95 -9.61 6.53
N ASP A 56 -30.90 -9.22 5.66
CA ASP A 56 -32.04 -10.05 5.24
C ASP A 56 -32.85 -10.64 6.41
N GLY A 57 -32.95 -9.89 7.52
CA GLY A 57 -33.66 -10.31 8.73
C GLY A 57 -32.95 -11.39 9.56
N LYS A 58 -31.74 -11.81 9.18
CA LYS A 58 -30.95 -12.82 9.87
C LYS A 58 -29.96 -12.18 10.84
N THR A 59 -29.72 -12.88 11.95
CA THR A 59 -28.62 -12.55 12.87
C THR A 59 -27.27 -12.86 12.22
N ALA A 60 -26.19 -12.26 12.73
CA ALA A 60 -24.83 -12.53 12.27
C ALA A 60 -24.51 -14.03 12.27
N LEU A 61 -24.77 -14.72 13.39
CA LEU A 61 -24.53 -16.16 13.51
C LEU A 61 -25.31 -16.99 12.49
N GLN A 62 -26.59 -16.66 12.26
CA GLN A 62 -27.41 -17.38 11.29
C GLN A 62 -26.89 -17.17 9.87
N LEU A 63 -26.50 -15.93 9.54
CA LEU A 63 -26.05 -15.54 8.22
C LEU A 63 -24.67 -16.14 7.88
N THR A 64 -23.72 -16.08 8.80
CA THR A 64 -22.38 -16.65 8.60
C THR A 64 -22.44 -18.18 8.55
N ALA A 65 -23.27 -18.83 9.36
CA ALA A 65 -23.47 -20.28 9.28
C ALA A 65 -24.02 -20.72 7.91
N GLU A 66 -24.98 -19.98 7.36
CA GLU A 66 -25.52 -20.22 6.02
C GLU A 66 -24.44 -20.06 4.94
N TRP A 67 -23.71 -18.93 4.93
CA TRP A 67 -22.65 -18.71 3.95
C TRP A 67 -21.52 -19.74 4.04
N ARG A 68 -21.14 -20.15 5.25
CA ARG A 68 -20.14 -21.21 5.44
C ARG A 68 -20.65 -22.57 4.97
N ALA A 69 -21.95 -22.85 5.02
CA ALA A 69 -22.53 -24.09 4.52
C ALA A 69 -22.60 -24.15 2.98
N GLU A 70 -22.41 -23.03 2.28
CA GLU A 70 -22.43 -23.01 0.82
C GLU A 70 -21.24 -23.79 0.23
N ALA A 71 -21.51 -24.62 -0.77
CA ALA A 71 -20.49 -25.49 -1.39
C ALA A 71 -19.30 -24.71 -1.99
N ARG A 72 -19.53 -23.47 -2.46
CA ARG A 72 -18.45 -22.60 -2.97
C ARG A 72 -17.46 -22.19 -1.88
N PHE A 73 -17.96 -21.93 -0.67
CA PHE A 73 -17.15 -21.53 0.47
C PHE A 73 -16.34 -22.74 0.93
N GLN A 74 -16.99 -23.89 1.11
CA GLN A 74 -16.32 -25.13 1.54
C GLN A 74 -15.20 -25.60 0.59
N LYS A 75 -15.36 -25.42 -0.73
CA LYS A 75 -14.34 -25.81 -1.71
C LYS A 75 -13.10 -24.91 -1.74
N GLN A 76 -13.25 -23.66 -1.36
CA GLN A 76 -12.22 -22.62 -1.49
C GLN A 76 -11.75 -22.06 -0.15
N GLN A 77 -12.33 -22.53 0.96
CA GLN A 77 -11.85 -22.19 2.28
C GLN A 77 -10.38 -22.63 2.35
N PRO A 78 -9.44 -21.70 2.62
CA PRO A 78 -8.04 -22.06 2.68
C PRO A 78 -7.87 -23.08 3.80
N VAL A 79 -7.59 -24.33 3.43
CA VAL A 79 -6.94 -25.26 4.34
C VAL A 79 -5.62 -24.61 4.64
N GLY A 80 -5.40 -24.17 5.88
CA GLY A 80 -4.11 -23.63 6.29
C GLY A 80 -3.04 -24.61 5.83
N SER A 81 -2.25 -24.20 4.83
CA SER A 81 -1.21 -25.07 4.28
C SER A 81 -0.14 -25.15 5.36
N GLU A 82 -0.09 -26.28 6.06
CA GLU A 82 1.01 -26.54 6.97
C GLU A 82 2.30 -26.50 6.15
N TRP A 83 3.26 -25.68 6.60
CA TRP A 83 4.56 -25.66 5.97
C TRP A 83 5.13 -27.09 6.00
N PRO A 84 5.57 -27.64 4.86
CA PRO A 84 6.03 -29.03 4.83
C PRO A 84 7.15 -29.23 5.85
N ALA A 85 6.98 -30.23 6.72
CA ALA A 85 7.95 -30.53 7.79
C ALA A 85 9.26 -31.17 7.27
N TYR A 86 9.39 -31.38 5.97
CA TYR A 86 10.59 -31.94 5.34
C TYR A 86 11.50 -30.83 4.82
N ALA A 87 12.81 -31.09 4.82
CA ALA A 87 13.80 -30.16 4.29
C ALA A 87 13.56 -29.88 2.81
N ALA A 88 13.58 -28.60 2.41
CA ALA A 88 13.51 -28.22 1.01
C ALA A 88 14.72 -28.79 0.26
N GLN A 89 14.45 -29.58 -0.79
CA GLN A 89 15.50 -30.04 -1.70
C GLN A 89 15.71 -28.97 -2.77
N VAL A 90 16.88 -28.34 -2.76
CA VAL A 90 17.25 -27.33 -3.77
C VAL A 90 17.98 -28.03 -4.90
N TYR A 91 17.43 -27.93 -6.11
CA TYR A 91 18.11 -28.35 -7.32
C TYR A 91 18.49 -27.11 -8.14
N GLN A 92 19.76 -27.02 -8.52
CA GLN A 92 20.25 -25.99 -9.43
C GLN A 92 20.44 -26.62 -10.80
N GLY A 93 19.47 -26.43 -11.68
CA GLY A 93 19.57 -26.85 -13.08
C GLY A 93 20.22 -25.78 -13.94
N GLU A 94 20.94 -26.20 -14.99
CA GLU A 94 21.34 -25.29 -16.07
C GLU A 94 20.10 -24.88 -16.87
N GLN A 95 19.57 -23.67 -16.62
CA GLN A 95 18.57 -23.07 -17.50
C GLN A 95 19.24 -22.61 -18.79
N SER A 96 18.65 -22.98 -19.93
CA SER A 96 19.06 -22.48 -21.24
C SER A 96 19.01 -20.95 -21.24
N LYS A 97 20.12 -20.31 -21.63
CA LYS A 97 20.26 -18.86 -21.77
C LYS A 97 19.28 -18.33 -22.82
N GLY A 98 18.05 -18.02 -22.39
CA GLY A 98 17.04 -17.50 -23.30
C GLY A 98 15.68 -17.18 -22.68
N GLN A 99 15.51 -17.26 -21.36
CA GLN A 99 14.18 -17.07 -20.79
C GLN A 99 13.85 -15.59 -20.58
N ASN A 100 12.92 -15.16 -21.42
CA ASN A 100 12.00 -14.06 -21.18
C ASN A 100 11.37 -14.28 -19.78
N THR A 101 11.98 -13.68 -18.76
CA THR A 101 11.58 -13.86 -17.36
C THR A 101 10.55 -12.81 -16.99
N SER A 102 9.55 -13.21 -16.22
CA SER A 102 8.64 -12.25 -15.62
C SER A 102 9.40 -11.33 -14.66
N LEU A 103 8.98 -10.07 -14.56
CA LEU A 103 9.63 -9.08 -13.70
C LEU A 103 8.77 -8.89 -12.44
N PRO A 104 9.32 -9.08 -11.24
CA PRO A 104 8.54 -8.98 -10.02
C PRO A 104 8.12 -7.52 -9.74
N VAL A 105 6.89 -7.37 -9.25
CA VAL A 105 6.37 -6.13 -8.68
C VAL A 105 6.21 -6.35 -7.18
N GLU A 106 7.10 -5.76 -6.38
CA GLU A 106 7.12 -5.98 -4.93
C GLU A 106 6.01 -5.16 -4.25
N ILE A 107 5.12 -5.81 -3.51
CA ILE A 107 4.14 -5.11 -2.67
C ILE A 107 4.88 -4.60 -1.43
N ILE A 108 4.94 -3.27 -1.28
CA ILE A 108 5.61 -2.60 -0.16
C ILE A 108 4.60 -1.97 0.79
N GLY A 109 4.99 -1.85 2.06
CA GLY A 109 4.16 -1.30 3.14
C GLY A 109 3.63 -2.37 4.09
N LEU A 110 2.59 -2.04 4.85
CA LEU A 110 1.96 -2.98 5.77
C LEU A 110 1.25 -4.12 5.03
N SER A 111 1.16 -5.26 5.70
CA SER A 111 0.37 -6.39 5.22
C SER A 111 -1.08 -5.96 5.01
N ASN A 112 -1.62 -6.36 3.86
CA ASN A 112 -3.03 -6.21 3.56
C ASN A 112 -3.62 -7.62 3.42
N PRO A 113 -4.63 -8.00 4.22
CA PRO A 113 -5.22 -9.34 4.15
C PRO A 113 -5.74 -9.72 2.75
N LEU A 114 -6.14 -8.74 1.92
CA LEU A 114 -6.57 -9.00 0.54
C LEU A 114 -5.42 -9.48 -0.36
N PHE A 115 -4.19 -9.15 -0.01
CA PHE A 115 -2.97 -9.41 -0.77
C PHE A 115 -1.94 -10.19 0.06
N GLU A 116 -2.39 -10.89 1.10
CA GLU A 116 -1.52 -11.73 1.90
C GLU A 116 -0.97 -12.87 1.03
N ASN A 117 0.36 -13.00 0.98
CA ASN A 117 1.09 -13.91 0.09
C ASN A 117 0.76 -13.72 -1.41
N TYR A 118 0.22 -12.57 -1.83
CA TYR A 118 0.05 -12.27 -3.24
C TYR A 118 1.40 -11.99 -3.90
N ARG A 119 1.56 -12.50 -5.12
CA ARG A 119 2.70 -12.21 -5.98
C ARG A 119 2.22 -11.47 -7.21
N LEU A 120 2.87 -10.35 -7.51
CA LEU A 120 2.61 -9.54 -8.70
C LEU A 120 3.82 -9.60 -9.62
N GLU A 121 3.56 -9.78 -10.91
CA GLU A 121 4.61 -9.91 -11.91
C GLU A 121 4.20 -9.24 -13.22
N VAL A 122 5.14 -8.55 -13.86
CA VAL A 122 5.00 -8.18 -15.27
C VAL A 122 5.38 -9.39 -16.11
N GLY A 123 4.49 -9.80 -17.01
CA GLY A 123 4.72 -10.94 -17.90
C GLY A 123 5.93 -10.71 -18.83
N PRO A 124 6.54 -11.78 -19.38
CA PRO A 124 7.76 -11.68 -20.17
C PRO A 124 7.69 -10.73 -21.38
N ALA A 125 6.54 -10.68 -22.05
CA ALA A 125 6.30 -9.76 -23.17
C ALA A 125 6.11 -8.30 -22.73
N LYS A 126 6.03 -8.03 -21.42
CA LYS A 126 5.72 -6.73 -20.81
C LYS A 126 4.34 -6.16 -21.15
N GLU A 127 3.43 -6.99 -21.62
CA GLU A 127 2.07 -6.60 -22.02
C GLU A 127 1.03 -6.84 -20.93
N LEU A 128 1.36 -7.64 -19.91
CA LEU A 128 0.45 -8.06 -18.86
C LEU A 128 1.06 -7.81 -17.48
N LEU A 129 0.23 -7.34 -16.55
CA LEU A 129 0.45 -7.46 -15.12
C LEU A 129 -0.35 -8.67 -14.60
N LEU A 130 0.33 -9.61 -13.97
CA LEU A 130 -0.20 -10.88 -13.50
C LEU A 130 -0.22 -10.89 -11.97
N ALA A 131 -1.30 -11.43 -11.39
CA ALA A 131 -1.40 -11.65 -9.96
C ALA A 131 -1.64 -13.11 -9.63
N TYR A 132 -0.88 -13.61 -8.66
CA TYR A 132 -0.96 -14.95 -8.13
C TYR A 132 -1.22 -14.89 -6.62
N ASP A 133 -1.96 -15.86 -6.09
CA ASP A 133 -2.04 -16.05 -4.64
C ASP A 133 -0.82 -16.81 -4.09
N GLY A 134 -0.82 -17.05 -2.77
CA GLY A 134 0.25 -17.77 -2.09
C GLY A 134 0.43 -19.23 -2.50
N GLN A 135 -0.55 -19.82 -3.20
CA GLN A 135 -0.47 -21.17 -3.76
C GLN A 135 0.04 -21.16 -5.22
N GLY A 136 0.27 -19.98 -5.80
CA GLY A 136 0.68 -19.80 -7.18
C GLY A 136 -0.47 -19.87 -8.18
N GLN A 137 -1.73 -19.87 -7.73
CA GLN A 137 -2.87 -19.82 -8.63
C GLN A 137 -3.06 -18.38 -9.14
N GLN A 138 -3.20 -18.21 -10.46
CA GLN A 138 -3.47 -16.90 -11.05
C GLN A 138 -4.87 -16.40 -10.65
N GLN A 139 -4.91 -15.22 -10.05
CA GLN A 139 -6.13 -14.58 -9.58
C GLN A 139 -6.73 -13.63 -10.63
N TRP A 140 -5.88 -12.96 -11.40
CA TRP A 140 -6.26 -12.09 -12.51
C TRP A 140 -5.03 -11.74 -13.37
N ALA A 141 -5.30 -11.25 -14.58
CA ALA A 141 -4.35 -10.61 -15.46
C ALA A 141 -4.91 -9.24 -15.87
N PHE A 142 -4.02 -8.27 -16.09
CA PHE A 142 -4.38 -6.92 -16.51
C PHE A 142 -3.54 -6.51 -17.72
N SER A 143 -4.18 -6.07 -18.80
CA SER A 143 -3.49 -5.64 -20.02
C SER A 143 -2.85 -4.26 -19.86
N LEU A 144 -1.52 -4.25 -19.72
CA LEU A 144 -0.71 -3.03 -19.75
C LEU A 144 -0.72 -2.39 -21.13
N LEU A 145 -0.77 -3.20 -22.19
CA LEU A 145 -0.82 -2.74 -23.57
C LEU A 145 -2.13 -1.97 -23.87
N GLN A 146 -3.29 -2.55 -23.54
CA GLN A 146 -4.58 -1.88 -23.76
C GLN A 146 -4.75 -0.63 -22.88
N ALA A 147 -4.14 -0.64 -21.69
CA ALA A 147 -4.09 0.50 -20.80
C ALA A 147 -3.09 1.59 -21.24
N GLU A 148 -2.34 1.38 -22.33
CA GLU A 148 -1.25 2.24 -22.80
C GLU A 148 -0.26 2.56 -21.67
N ILE A 149 0.16 1.53 -20.94
CA ILE A 149 1.14 1.62 -19.85
C ILE A 149 2.43 0.98 -20.34
N GLU A 150 3.42 1.82 -20.62
CA GLU A 150 4.77 1.38 -20.94
C GLU A 150 5.51 0.88 -19.68
N VAL A 151 6.12 -0.30 -19.81
CA VAL A 151 6.98 -0.91 -18.78
C VAL A 151 8.44 -0.59 -19.10
N PRO A 152 9.16 0.17 -18.26
CA PRO A 152 10.54 0.51 -18.55
C PRO A 152 11.45 -0.73 -18.50
N HIS A 153 12.63 -0.60 -19.09
CA HIS A 153 13.67 -1.64 -19.08
C HIS A 153 14.43 -1.64 -17.75
N GLN A 154 13.71 -1.83 -16.65
CA GLN A 154 14.23 -1.87 -15.28
C GLN A 154 13.83 -3.17 -14.58
N PRO A 155 14.67 -3.73 -13.69
CA PRO A 155 14.42 -5.01 -13.05
C PRO A 155 13.54 -4.91 -11.79
N TYR A 156 13.20 -3.70 -11.37
CA TYR A 156 12.58 -3.43 -10.07
C TYR A 156 11.32 -2.59 -10.22
N PHE A 157 10.20 -3.13 -9.76
CA PHE A 157 8.93 -2.43 -9.67
C PHE A 157 8.34 -2.57 -8.28
N SER A 158 7.45 -1.65 -7.93
CA SER A 158 6.77 -1.68 -6.63
C SER A 158 5.29 -1.47 -6.79
N ALA A 159 4.53 -1.98 -5.83
CA ALA A 159 3.14 -1.65 -5.67
C ALA A 159 2.85 -1.34 -4.20
N ARG A 160 1.84 -0.49 -3.98
CA ARG A 160 1.22 -0.31 -2.67
C ARG A 160 -0.22 -0.74 -2.75
N VAL A 161 -0.74 -1.19 -1.62
CA VAL A 161 -2.12 -1.64 -1.52
C VAL A 161 -2.84 -0.79 -0.48
N TYR A 162 -4.02 -0.30 -0.83
CA TYR A 162 -4.97 0.24 0.12
C TYR A 162 -6.32 -0.47 -0.06
N ARG A 163 -6.70 -1.31 0.90
CA ARG A 163 -7.84 -2.23 0.78
C ARG A 163 -7.75 -3.05 -0.51
N HIS A 164 -8.70 -2.90 -1.45
CA HIS A 164 -8.73 -3.57 -2.75
C HIS A 164 -8.20 -2.69 -3.89
N TYR A 165 -7.63 -1.53 -3.58
CA TYR A 165 -6.97 -0.68 -4.56
C TYR A 165 -5.49 -1.01 -4.60
N LEU A 166 -4.98 -1.19 -5.81
CA LEU A 166 -3.58 -1.50 -6.07
C LEU A 166 -2.95 -0.36 -6.86
N MET A 167 -1.88 0.22 -6.32
CA MET A 167 -1.14 1.30 -6.95
C MET A 167 0.21 0.77 -7.38
N VAL A 168 0.38 0.59 -8.69
CA VAL A 168 1.60 0.02 -9.27
C VAL A 168 2.48 1.15 -9.78
N ASN A 169 3.75 1.15 -9.40
CA ASN A 169 4.73 2.16 -9.73
C ASN A 169 5.84 1.58 -10.63
N PHE A 170 5.95 2.14 -11.83
CA PHE A 170 7.01 1.85 -12.79
C PHE A 170 8.06 2.98 -12.86
N GLY A 171 8.08 3.89 -11.88
CA GLY A 171 9.05 4.98 -11.77
C GLY A 171 8.69 6.19 -12.63
N ALA A 172 8.52 6.00 -13.95
CA ALA A 172 8.06 7.06 -14.86
C ALA A 172 6.62 7.50 -14.59
N GLN A 173 5.83 6.54 -14.14
CA GLN A 173 4.40 6.62 -14.02
C GLN A 173 3.94 5.63 -12.98
N PHE A 174 2.77 5.89 -12.45
CA PHE A 174 2.02 4.92 -11.68
C PHE A 174 0.58 4.85 -12.19
N PHE A 175 -0.10 3.78 -11.81
CA PHE A 175 -1.51 3.59 -12.12
C PHE A 175 -2.23 2.94 -10.94
N VAL A 176 -3.53 3.20 -10.86
CA VAL A 176 -4.40 2.73 -9.79
C VAL A 176 -5.41 1.75 -10.37
N LEU A 177 -5.43 0.54 -9.84
CA LEU A 177 -6.41 -0.49 -10.19
C LEU A 177 -7.40 -0.69 -9.05
N ASP A 178 -8.67 -0.85 -9.40
CA ASP A 178 -9.66 -1.48 -8.54
C ASP A 178 -9.59 -3.00 -8.77
N THR A 179 -9.00 -3.70 -7.81
CA THR A 179 -8.86 -5.16 -7.87
C THR A 179 -10.03 -5.89 -7.24
N LEU A 180 -11.20 -5.26 -7.03
CA LEU A 180 -12.44 -5.98 -6.75
C LEU A 180 -13.43 -5.89 -7.90
N ASN A 181 -13.59 -4.72 -8.52
CA ASN A 181 -14.36 -4.59 -9.73
C ASN A 181 -13.69 -5.35 -10.88
N ARG A 182 -14.49 -6.10 -11.62
CA ARG A 182 -14.04 -6.96 -12.71
C ARG A 182 -14.84 -6.65 -13.96
N ASP A 183 -14.15 -6.56 -15.09
CA ASP A 183 -14.79 -6.50 -16.40
C ASP A 183 -15.24 -7.90 -16.86
N ALA A 184 -15.77 -7.99 -18.08
CA ALA A 184 -16.25 -9.23 -18.67
C ALA A 184 -15.14 -10.29 -18.83
N ASP A 185 -13.87 -9.86 -18.93
CA ASP A 185 -12.70 -10.72 -19.07
C ASP A 185 -12.02 -11.02 -17.72
N ASN A 186 -12.69 -10.68 -16.61
CA ASN A 186 -12.17 -10.82 -15.25
C ASN A 186 -10.85 -10.04 -15.02
N GLN A 187 -10.65 -8.92 -15.72
CA GLN A 187 -9.55 -8.00 -15.46
C GLN A 187 -9.93 -6.98 -14.39
N PRO A 188 -8.97 -6.54 -13.55
CA PRO A 188 -9.14 -5.38 -12.68
C PRO A 188 -9.49 -4.13 -13.48
N THR A 189 -10.27 -3.23 -12.89
CA THR A 189 -10.61 -1.96 -13.54
C THR A 189 -9.49 -0.94 -13.34
N LEU A 190 -8.98 -0.35 -14.44
CA LEU A 190 -8.11 0.83 -14.36
C LEU A 190 -8.93 2.05 -13.93
N LEU A 191 -8.55 2.66 -12.81
CA LEU A 191 -9.19 3.88 -12.33
C LEU A 191 -8.58 5.11 -13.00
N TRP A 192 -7.26 5.25 -12.91
CA TRP A 192 -6.49 6.31 -13.55
C TRP A 192 -5.00 6.00 -13.52
N LYS A 193 -4.22 6.76 -14.29
CA LYS A 193 -2.75 6.70 -14.35
C LYS A 193 -2.15 8.11 -14.34
N GLN A 194 -0.93 8.23 -13.85
CA GLN A 194 -0.23 9.50 -13.73
C GLN A 194 1.24 9.34 -14.07
N ARG A 195 1.72 10.22 -14.95
CA ARG A 195 3.14 10.37 -15.28
C ARG A 195 3.85 11.20 -14.20
N LEU A 196 4.99 10.71 -13.75
CA LEU A 196 5.86 11.29 -12.71
C LEU A 196 7.08 12.04 -13.30
N ILE A 197 7.07 12.25 -14.62
CA ILE A 197 8.05 13.05 -15.37
C ILE A 197 7.34 14.30 -15.90
N ALA A 198 7.87 15.47 -15.58
CA ALA A 198 7.34 16.74 -16.08
C ALA A 198 7.58 16.90 -17.59
N GLY A 199 6.65 17.57 -18.28
CA GLY A 199 6.76 17.81 -19.71
C GLY A 199 6.33 16.64 -20.60
N PRO A 200 6.32 16.84 -21.93
CA PRO A 200 5.93 15.81 -22.89
C PRO A 200 6.92 14.64 -22.91
N PRO A 201 6.48 13.44 -23.33
CA PRO A 201 7.36 12.30 -23.56
C PRO A 201 8.56 12.66 -24.43
N SER A 202 9.76 12.29 -23.99
CA SER A 202 11.01 12.53 -24.69
C SER A 202 11.80 11.23 -24.82
N LEU A 203 12.54 11.08 -25.93
CA LEU A 203 13.47 9.96 -26.13
C LEU A 203 14.58 9.89 -25.06
N ARG A 204 14.75 10.96 -24.26
CA ARG A 204 15.69 11.03 -23.14
C ARG A 204 15.08 10.63 -21.79
N ASP A 205 13.83 10.16 -21.76
CA ASP A 205 13.15 9.67 -20.55
C ASP A 205 13.70 8.29 -20.10
N TYR A 206 15.03 8.10 -20.15
CA TYR A 206 15.66 6.95 -19.53
C TYR A 206 15.48 7.05 -18.02
N ILE A 207 14.97 5.98 -17.42
CA ILE A 207 14.72 5.90 -15.99
C ILE A 207 15.58 4.79 -15.42
N SER A 208 16.22 5.09 -14.30
CA SER A 208 16.84 4.09 -13.42
C SER A 208 15.98 3.93 -12.17
N ILE A 209 15.83 2.69 -11.70
CA ILE A 209 15.10 2.38 -10.47
C ILE A 209 16.06 1.69 -9.51
N GLU A 210 16.35 2.35 -8.39
CA GLU A 210 17.16 1.81 -7.32
C GLU A 210 16.26 1.24 -6.23
N ARG A 211 16.56 0.01 -5.80
CA ARG A 211 15.87 -0.67 -4.70
C ARG A 211 16.76 -0.62 -3.46
N THR A 212 16.27 0.02 -2.39
CA THR A 212 17.01 0.20 -1.12
C THR A 212 16.15 -0.18 0.08
N GLY A 213 16.77 -0.26 1.27
CA GLY A 213 16.07 -0.58 2.51
C GLY A 213 15.70 -2.06 2.66
N VAL A 214 15.03 -2.37 3.78
CA VAL A 214 14.67 -3.74 4.19
C VAL A 214 13.19 -4.01 3.90
N ALA A 215 12.88 -5.10 3.22
CA ALA A 215 11.50 -5.46 2.91
C ALA A 215 10.70 -5.94 4.14
N PRO A 216 9.36 -5.84 4.10
CA PRO A 216 8.56 -5.10 3.12
C PRO A 216 8.32 -3.63 3.53
N VAL A 217 8.46 -3.30 4.82
CA VAL A 217 8.00 -2.01 5.39
C VAL A 217 9.00 -0.88 5.14
N LEU A 218 10.31 -1.17 5.22
CA LEU A 218 11.38 -0.18 5.02
C LEU A 218 11.87 -0.13 3.57
N ARG A 219 11.21 -0.85 2.66
CA ARG A 219 11.63 -0.93 1.26
C ARG A 219 11.33 0.37 0.55
N GLU A 220 12.35 0.94 -0.07
CA GLU A 220 12.23 2.14 -0.89
C GLU A 220 12.65 1.87 -2.34
N TYR A 221 11.87 2.45 -3.26
CA TYR A 221 12.15 2.47 -4.68
C TYR A 221 12.38 3.93 -5.07
N VAL A 222 13.60 4.22 -5.50
CA VAL A 222 14.02 5.56 -5.90
C VAL A 222 14.17 5.56 -7.41
N SER A 223 13.41 6.42 -8.08
CA SER A 223 13.45 6.55 -9.53
C SER A 223 14.19 7.82 -9.92
N ARG A 224 15.08 7.72 -10.91
CA ARG A 224 15.84 8.86 -11.43
C ARG A 224 15.81 8.90 -12.95
N ASN A 225 15.82 10.09 -13.54
CA ASN A 225 16.00 10.26 -14.98
C ASN A 225 17.48 10.11 -15.41
N ALA A 226 17.75 10.28 -16.70
CA ALA A 226 19.10 10.25 -17.28
C ALA A 226 20.07 11.26 -16.63
N ASP A 227 19.55 12.42 -16.21
CA ASP A 227 20.29 13.50 -15.55
C ASP A 227 20.48 13.26 -14.04
N ARG A 228 20.08 12.06 -13.55
CA ARG A 228 20.10 11.64 -12.13
C ARG A 228 19.16 12.43 -11.22
N GLU A 229 18.28 13.23 -11.79
CA GLU A 229 17.24 13.94 -11.04
C GLU A 229 16.22 12.93 -10.50
N LEU A 230 15.81 13.14 -9.25
CA LEU A 230 14.78 12.32 -8.63
C LEU A 230 13.44 12.56 -9.32
N LEU A 231 12.82 11.47 -9.74
CA LEU A 231 11.46 11.46 -10.26
C LEU A 231 10.45 11.45 -9.13
N GLY A 232 9.20 11.71 -9.50
CA GLY A 232 8.09 11.72 -8.56
C GLY A 232 7.99 10.46 -7.71
N ARG A 233 7.40 10.60 -6.52
CA ARG A 233 7.25 9.51 -5.55
C ARG A 233 5.81 9.44 -5.05
N ILE A 234 5.28 8.22 -4.91
CA ILE A 234 4.01 7.98 -4.24
C ILE A 234 4.25 8.01 -2.74
N GLY A 235 3.40 8.72 -2.00
CA GLY A 235 3.42 8.85 -0.55
C GLY A 235 2.21 8.19 0.09
N THR A 236 1.58 8.91 1.02
CA THR A 236 0.40 8.46 1.78
C THR A 236 -0.76 8.11 0.87
N ILE A 237 -1.44 7.00 1.18
CA ILE A 237 -2.70 6.59 0.55
C ILE A 237 -3.71 6.32 1.63
N ASN A 238 -4.92 6.83 1.46
CA ASN A 238 -6.07 6.49 2.30
C ASN A 238 -7.35 6.42 1.45
N GLN A 239 -8.51 6.39 2.11
CA GLN A 239 -9.81 6.27 1.42
C GLN A 239 -10.15 7.46 0.53
N GLU A 240 -9.68 8.66 0.89
CA GLU A 240 -10.05 9.93 0.26
C GLU A 240 -9.03 10.31 -0.81
N TYR A 241 -7.74 10.16 -0.52
CA TYR A 241 -6.68 10.64 -1.40
C TYR A 241 -5.48 9.70 -1.51
N LEU A 242 -4.78 9.88 -2.62
CA LEU A 242 -3.41 9.43 -2.84
C LEU A 242 -2.52 10.66 -2.99
N CYS A 243 -1.45 10.72 -2.19
CA CYS A 243 -0.48 11.79 -2.27
C CYS A 243 0.73 11.35 -3.10
N TYR A 244 1.16 12.19 -4.04
CA TYR A 244 2.35 11.95 -4.85
C TYR A 244 3.10 13.25 -5.13
N GLN A 245 4.40 13.14 -5.37
CA GLN A 245 5.24 14.27 -5.74
C GLN A 245 5.50 14.25 -7.25
N LEU A 246 5.47 15.40 -7.89
CA LEU A 246 5.88 15.62 -9.28
C LEU A 246 6.81 16.84 -9.32
N GLY A 247 8.12 16.60 -9.47
CA GLY A 247 9.11 17.67 -9.36
C GLY A 247 9.03 18.36 -7.99
N THR A 248 8.72 19.65 -7.98
CA THR A 248 8.58 20.43 -6.74
C THR A 248 7.14 20.56 -6.24
N GLU A 249 6.19 19.91 -6.92
CA GLU A 249 4.79 19.87 -6.53
C GLU A 249 4.52 18.62 -5.69
N LEU A 250 3.95 18.81 -4.50
CA LEU A 250 3.27 17.74 -3.77
C LEU A 250 1.77 17.85 -4.04
N ILE A 251 1.18 16.75 -4.49
CA ILE A 251 -0.19 16.70 -5.00
C ILE A 251 -0.96 15.66 -4.18
N ALA A 252 -2.13 16.03 -3.68
CA ALA A 252 -3.14 15.05 -3.25
C ALA A 252 -4.23 14.99 -4.30
N ALA A 253 -4.50 13.77 -4.77
CA ALA A 253 -5.57 13.49 -5.72
C ALA A 253 -6.56 12.50 -5.12
N GLU A 254 -7.84 12.63 -5.46
CA GLU A 254 -8.89 11.71 -5.07
C GLU A 254 -8.52 10.29 -5.55
N LEU A 255 -8.51 9.32 -4.63
CA LEU A 255 -8.02 7.96 -4.93
C LEU A 255 -8.75 7.32 -6.12
N LEU A 256 -10.05 7.58 -6.28
CA LEU A 256 -10.88 6.91 -7.30
C LEU A 256 -10.78 7.51 -8.70
N THR A 257 -10.51 8.81 -8.80
CA THR A 257 -10.66 9.55 -10.07
C THR A 257 -9.36 10.20 -10.54
N GLY A 258 -8.40 10.40 -9.64
CA GLY A 258 -7.21 11.20 -9.90
C GLY A 258 -7.47 12.70 -9.92
N ASN A 259 -8.69 13.16 -9.59
CA ASN A 259 -8.99 14.58 -9.48
C ASN A 259 -8.14 15.21 -8.38
N ILE A 260 -7.44 16.29 -8.71
CA ILE A 260 -6.59 17.00 -7.76
C ILE A 260 -7.47 17.66 -6.70
N LEU A 261 -7.21 17.33 -5.43
CA LEU A 261 -7.82 17.97 -4.26
C LEU A 261 -7.06 19.24 -3.90
N TRP A 262 -5.74 19.14 -3.84
CA TRP A 262 -4.85 20.29 -3.61
C TRP A 262 -3.46 20.05 -4.19
N LYS A 263 -2.73 21.15 -4.38
CA LYS A 263 -1.31 21.14 -4.76
C LYS A 263 -0.51 22.06 -3.84
N ARG A 264 0.69 21.63 -3.47
CA ARG A 264 1.66 22.42 -2.73
C ARG A 264 2.95 22.55 -3.52
N GLN A 265 3.34 23.79 -3.80
CA GLN A 265 4.58 24.11 -4.50
C GLN A 265 5.76 24.16 -3.53
N GLY A 266 6.98 24.10 -4.08
CA GLY A 266 8.22 24.33 -3.33
C GLY A 266 8.66 23.17 -2.43
N VAL A 267 8.10 21.98 -2.64
CA VAL A 267 8.59 20.76 -1.98
C VAL A 267 9.86 20.32 -2.68
N VAL A 268 10.94 20.09 -1.93
CA VAL A 268 12.23 19.70 -2.51
C VAL A 268 12.10 18.32 -3.16
N THR A 269 12.67 18.11 -4.35
CA THR A 269 12.61 16.83 -5.10
C THR A 269 13.19 15.64 -4.33
N SER A 270 14.13 15.88 -3.42
CA SER A 270 14.71 14.86 -2.53
C SER A 270 13.90 14.60 -1.25
N SER A 271 12.74 15.24 -1.08
CA SER A 271 11.90 15.03 0.08
C SER A 271 11.37 13.59 0.12
N ARG A 272 11.18 13.08 1.33
CA ARG A 272 10.38 11.87 1.56
C ARG A 272 9.05 12.28 2.15
N HIS A 273 8.00 11.58 1.78
CA HIS A 273 6.66 11.81 2.31
C HIS A 273 5.95 10.51 2.65
N PHE A 274 5.27 10.54 3.79
CA PHE A 274 4.52 9.46 4.41
C PHE A 274 3.41 10.08 5.28
N GLY A 275 2.57 9.28 5.93
CA GLY A 275 1.52 9.82 6.78
C GLY A 275 0.41 8.82 7.04
N ASP A 276 -0.69 9.32 7.59
CA ASP A 276 -1.83 8.53 8.06
C ASP A 276 -3.12 8.90 7.28
N ALA A 277 -4.28 8.57 7.85
CA ALA A 277 -5.57 8.89 7.25
C ALA A 277 -5.87 10.40 7.19
N GLU A 278 -5.24 11.22 8.02
CA GLU A 278 -5.58 12.63 8.21
C GLU A 278 -4.43 13.58 7.83
N HIS A 279 -3.20 13.08 7.76
CA HIS A 279 -1.99 13.89 7.63
C HIS A 279 -1.06 13.39 6.54
N VAL A 280 -0.35 14.33 5.91
CA VAL A 280 0.80 14.08 5.05
C VAL A 280 2.03 14.73 5.68
N ILE A 281 3.02 13.91 6.00
CA ILE A 281 4.28 14.35 6.61
C ILE A 281 5.35 14.39 5.52
N VAL A 282 5.95 15.57 5.36
CA VAL A 282 7.06 15.81 4.44
C VAL A 282 8.33 15.93 5.25
N MET A 283 9.25 15.01 5.03
CA MET A 283 10.61 15.06 5.55
C MET A 283 11.54 15.61 4.46
N THR A 284 12.11 16.77 4.73
CA THR A 284 13.14 17.38 3.90
C THR A 284 14.50 17.11 4.53
N SER A 285 15.43 16.57 3.75
CA SER A 285 16.84 16.43 4.12
C SER A 285 17.68 16.90 2.94
N ALA A 286 18.30 18.07 3.06
CA ALA A 286 19.41 18.42 2.18
C ALA A 286 20.66 17.67 2.67
N GLU A 287 21.60 17.34 1.77
CA GLU A 287 22.77 16.48 2.03
C GLU A 287 23.72 16.97 3.16
N ARG A 288 23.43 18.10 3.82
CA ARG A 288 24.21 18.67 4.94
C ARG A 288 23.37 19.38 6.01
N SER A 289 22.05 19.25 5.98
CA SER A 289 21.16 19.93 6.94
C SER A 289 20.45 18.93 7.83
N GLU A 290 20.21 19.32 9.09
CA GLU A 290 19.27 18.62 9.99
C GLU A 290 17.93 18.37 9.26
N PRO A 291 17.34 17.15 9.36
CA PRO A 291 16.08 16.85 8.72
C PRO A 291 14.97 17.73 9.32
N ARG A 292 14.15 18.33 8.44
CA ARG A 292 12.96 19.08 8.86
C ARG A 292 11.71 18.33 8.45
N TYR A 293 10.76 18.29 9.37
CA TYR A 293 9.48 17.63 9.20
C TYR A 293 8.39 18.69 9.14
N VAL A 294 7.54 18.60 8.14
CA VAL A 294 6.34 19.42 8.00
C VAL A 294 5.14 18.49 7.95
N VAL A 295 4.23 18.66 8.89
CA VAL A 295 2.96 17.94 8.94
C VAL A 295 1.90 18.78 8.25
N LEU A 296 1.32 18.22 7.21
CA LEU A 296 0.27 18.84 6.41
C LEU A 296 -1.06 18.15 6.72
N SER A 297 -2.14 18.93 6.69
CA SER A 297 -3.50 18.38 6.61
C SER A 297 -3.64 17.60 5.31
N GLY A 298 -4.11 16.36 5.40
CA GLY A 298 -4.40 15.53 4.25
C GLY A 298 -5.51 16.09 3.36
N GLN A 299 -6.47 16.81 3.96
CA GLN A 299 -7.62 17.36 3.23
C GLN A 299 -7.32 18.69 2.53
N SER A 300 -6.51 19.56 3.14
CA SER A 300 -6.26 20.93 2.60
C SER A 300 -4.83 21.18 2.14
N GLY A 301 -3.86 20.36 2.56
CA GLY A 301 -2.42 20.60 2.32
C GLY A 301 -1.85 21.76 3.15
N GLU A 302 -2.63 22.31 4.09
CA GLU A 302 -2.21 23.35 5.02
C GLU A 302 -1.28 22.78 6.09
N VAL A 303 -0.38 23.62 6.61
CA VAL A 303 0.57 23.22 7.64
C VAL A 303 -0.17 23.09 8.98
N VAL A 304 -0.16 21.88 9.54
CA VAL A 304 -0.66 21.57 10.88
C VAL A 304 0.46 21.76 11.91
N ASN A 305 1.66 21.28 11.58
CA ASN A 305 2.82 21.39 12.46
C ASN A 305 4.12 21.39 11.64
N ALA A 306 5.21 21.89 12.23
CA ALA A 306 6.54 21.79 11.66
C ALA A 306 7.59 21.74 12.78
N PHE A 307 8.55 20.82 12.67
CA PHE A 307 9.60 20.66 13.66
C PHE A 307 10.88 20.13 13.03
N LYS A 308 11.95 20.14 13.83
CA LYS A 308 13.23 19.52 13.53
C LYS A 308 13.66 18.67 14.71
N LEU A 309 14.44 17.62 14.45
CA LEU A 309 15.01 16.81 15.51
C LEU A 309 16.17 17.58 16.18
N GLU A 310 16.45 17.23 17.43
CA GLU A 310 17.64 17.71 18.12
C GLU A 310 18.91 17.09 17.49
N GLN A 311 20.07 17.73 17.67
CA GLN A 311 21.32 17.25 17.07
C GLN A 311 21.77 15.88 17.57
N SER A 312 21.42 15.53 18.81
CA SER A 312 21.69 14.21 19.41
C SER A 312 20.68 13.15 18.98
N GLU A 313 19.61 13.53 18.28
CA GLU A 313 18.48 12.67 17.92
C GLU A 313 18.55 12.27 16.45
N SER A 314 18.43 10.97 16.20
CA SER A 314 18.47 10.40 14.85
C SER A 314 17.20 9.60 14.54
N PRO A 315 16.58 9.77 13.36
CA PRO A 315 15.42 8.99 12.97
C PRO A 315 15.83 7.54 12.68
N VAL A 316 15.10 6.59 13.26
CA VAL A 316 15.28 5.15 13.03
C VAL A 316 14.20 4.64 12.07
N PHE A 317 12.95 5.02 12.32
CA PHE A 317 11.80 4.51 11.59
C PHE A 317 10.65 5.52 11.63
N ALA A 318 9.92 5.63 10.53
CA ALA A 318 8.70 6.42 10.46
C ALA A 318 7.54 5.53 10.00
N PHE A 319 6.41 5.64 10.67
CA PHE A 319 5.19 4.92 10.33
C PHE A 319 3.98 5.77 10.67
N GLU A 320 3.12 6.00 9.67
CA GLU A 320 1.98 6.89 9.82
C GLU A 320 2.42 8.26 10.37
N ARG A 321 1.83 8.71 11.47
CA ARG A 321 2.21 9.94 12.17
C ARG A 321 3.30 9.75 13.21
N TYR A 322 3.87 8.57 13.34
CA TYR A 322 4.81 8.24 14.40
C TYR A 322 6.24 8.18 13.88
N LEU A 323 7.16 8.76 14.65
CA LEU A 323 8.59 8.69 14.38
C LEU A 323 9.30 8.03 15.57
N LEU A 324 9.97 6.93 15.28
CA LEU A 324 10.90 6.29 16.19
C LEU A 324 12.26 6.95 16.00
N THR A 325 12.80 7.49 17.08
CA THR A 325 14.10 8.13 17.12
C THR A 325 15.00 7.48 18.15
N ILE A 326 16.31 7.59 17.92
CA ILE A 326 17.34 7.20 18.88
C ILE A 326 18.15 8.43 19.24
N THR A 327 18.24 8.70 20.54
CA THR A 327 18.98 9.83 21.10
C THR A 327 20.24 9.32 21.78
N LYS A 328 21.38 9.93 21.45
CA LYS A 328 22.68 9.62 22.06
C LYS A 328 23.20 10.87 22.77
N GLU A 329 23.17 10.87 24.10
CA GLU A 329 23.57 12.04 24.90
C GLU A 329 25.09 12.27 24.92
N ALA A 330 25.90 11.19 24.88
CA ALA A 330 27.37 11.23 24.80
C ALA A 330 27.93 9.89 24.27
N ASP A 331 29.24 9.84 23.96
CA ASP A 331 29.94 8.57 23.75
C ASP A 331 29.89 7.72 25.05
N ASN A 332 29.45 6.46 24.92
CA ASN A 332 29.19 5.49 26.01
C ASN A 332 28.02 5.82 26.96
N ALA A 333 27.15 6.78 26.64
CA ALA A 333 25.90 6.96 27.35
C ALA A 333 24.84 5.93 26.87
N PRO A 334 23.92 5.49 27.75
CA PRO A 334 22.81 4.63 27.34
C PRO A 334 21.99 5.34 26.27
N ARG A 335 21.63 4.59 25.22
CA ARG A 335 20.86 5.15 24.10
C ARG A 335 19.40 5.18 24.49
N ARG A 336 18.73 6.30 24.22
CA ARG A 336 17.28 6.39 24.45
C ARG A 336 16.55 6.20 23.14
N LEU A 337 15.69 5.19 23.08
CA LEU A 337 14.75 5.00 21.98
C LEU A 337 13.44 5.70 22.33
N GLN A 338 12.90 6.53 21.44
CA GLN A 338 11.68 7.31 21.69
C GLN A 338 10.73 7.18 20.51
N LEU A 339 9.43 7.01 20.79
CA LEU A 339 8.37 7.09 19.80
C LEU A 339 7.61 8.41 19.98
N LYS A 340 7.63 9.26 18.97
CA LYS A 340 6.99 10.58 18.98
C LYS A 340 5.79 10.62 18.05
N ASP A 341 4.71 11.27 18.47
CA ASP A 341 3.63 11.69 17.58
C ASP A 341 4.06 12.97 16.88
N LEU A 342 4.16 12.95 15.54
CA LEU A 342 4.61 14.10 14.77
C LEU A 342 3.55 15.21 14.69
N THR A 343 2.27 14.90 14.93
CA THR A 343 1.20 15.90 14.93
C THR A 343 1.26 16.80 16.15
N THR A 344 1.52 16.22 17.34
CA THR A 344 1.57 16.93 18.63
C THR A 344 2.98 17.20 19.13
N ASN A 345 3.99 16.58 18.52
CA ASN A 345 5.38 16.52 18.98
C ASN A 345 5.52 15.96 20.42
N GLN A 346 4.59 15.09 20.83
CA GLN A 346 4.62 14.46 22.15
C GLN A 346 5.29 13.10 22.09
N GLU A 347 6.04 12.77 23.15
CA GLU A 347 6.51 11.41 23.39
C GLU A 347 5.33 10.51 23.77
N ILE A 348 5.15 9.44 23.02
CA ILE A 348 4.14 8.41 23.31
C ILE A 348 4.75 7.33 24.21
N TRP A 349 6.02 7.02 23.95
CA TRP A 349 6.75 5.97 24.63
C TRP A 349 8.25 6.21 24.54
N SER A 350 9.01 5.74 25.53
CA SER A 350 10.46 5.69 25.47
C SER A 350 11.03 4.48 26.21
N LEU A 351 12.24 4.07 25.79
CA LEU A 351 13.01 2.98 26.38
C LEU A 351 14.49 3.35 26.44
N MET A 352 15.10 3.08 27.59
CA MET A 352 16.55 3.16 27.74
C MET A 352 17.16 1.82 27.30
N LEU A 353 18.08 1.88 26.34
CA LEU A 353 18.87 0.75 25.89
C LEU A 353 20.18 0.74 26.71
N SER A 354 20.34 -0.29 27.54
CA SER A 354 21.65 -0.66 28.10
C SER A 354 22.52 -1.28 26.98
N GLU A 355 23.84 -1.19 27.12
CA GLU A 355 24.81 -1.71 26.14
C GLU A 355 24.57 -3.16 25.70
#